data_AF-A0A8J5NA38-F1
#
_entry.id   AF-A0A8J5NA38-F1
#
_cell.length_a   1.000
_cell.length_b   1.000
_cell.length_c   1.000
_cell.angle_alpha   90.00
_cell.angle_beta   90.00
_cell.angle_gamma   90.00
#
_symmetry.space_group_name_H-M   'P 1'
#
loop_
_entity.id
_entity.type
_entity.pdbx_description
1 polymer ?
#
loop_
_entity_poly.entity_id
_entity_poly.type
_entity_poly.pdbx_seq_one_letter_code
_entity_poly.pdbx_strand_id
1 'polypeptide(L)'
;MLSPLVVLDLGSAVAGVTWSPYSSSVFVAVTDEGRVHVYDLFLRKCRPLCVQSLVQRRRVAATCVAFNPFHPIILVGGEKGHLIALKLSPNLRKPHKDAKGADAQQLQEIELCKMERLIATANKG
;
A
#
# COMPACT_ATOMS: atom_id res chain seq x y z
N MET A 1 -17.58 21.24 2.04
CA MET A 1 -16.26 21.16 1.38
C MET A 1 -15.67 19.80 1.78
N LEU A 2 -15.26 18.97 0.82
CA LEU A 2 -14.72 17.63 1.12
C LEU A 2 -13.32 17.79 1.71
N SER A 3 -13.14 17.53 3.00
CA SER A 3 -11.83 17.48 3.65
C SER A 3 -11.18 16.11 3.41
N PRO A 4 -9.86 16.05 3.14
CA PRO A 4 -9.18 14.78 2.98
C PRO A 4 -9.22 13.97 4.28
N LEU A 5 -9.47 12.65 4.18
CA LEU A 5 -9.48 11.76 5.36
C LEU A 5 -8.07 11.55 5.93
N VAL A 6 -7.07 11.41 5.04
CA VAL A 6 -5.66 11.23 5.37
C VAL A 6 -4.82 11.94 4.31
N VAL A 7 -3.84 12.71 4.74
CA VAL A 7 -2.80 13.30 3.88
C VAL A 7 -1.48 12.66 4.24
N LEU A 8 -0.76 12.13 3.25
CA LEU A 8 0.53 11.46 3.43
C LEU A 8 1.56 12.17 2.56
N ASP A 9 2.59 12.72 3.22
CA ASP A 9 3.73 13.31 2.55
C ASP A 9 4.86 12.28 2.43
N LEU A 10 5.27 11.99 1.19
CA LEU A 10 6.37 11.05 0.88
C LEU A 10 7.71 11.77 0.66
N GLY A 11 7.71 13.11 0.62
CA GLY A 11 8.89 13.94 0.39
C GLY A 11 9.44 13.90 -1.04
N SER A 12 8.71 13.30 -2.00
CA SER A 12 9.01 13.33 -3.45
C SER A 12 7.72 13.16 -4.25
N ALA A 13 7.79 13.42 -5.56
CA ALA A 13 6.67 13.22 -6.46
C ALA A 13 6.22 11.74 -6.46
N VAL A 14 4.91 11.53 -6.34
CA VAL A 14 4.30 10.21 -6.39
C VAL A 14 4.08 9.83 -7.85
N ALA A 15 4.77 8.78 -8.30
CA ALA A 15 4.66 8.28 -9.67
C ALA A 15 3.50 7.29 -9.84
N GLY A 16 3.15 6.55 -8.79
CA GLY A 16 2.01 5.63 -8.84
C GLY A 16 1.54 5.19 -7.48
N VAL A 17 0.26 4.81 -7.40
CA VAL A 17 -0.36 4.24 -6.21
C VAL A 17 -1.27 3.09 -6.61
N THR A 18 -1.35 2.06 -5.77
CA THR A 18 -2.25 0.93 -6.00
C THR A 18 -2.67 0.31 -4.68
N TRP A 19 -3.97 0.02 -4.54
CA TRP A 19 -4.51 -0.72 -3.40
C TRP A 19 -4.16 -2.19 -3.50
N SER A 20 -3.95 -2.82 -2.34
CA SER A 20 -3.81 -4.26 -2.27
C SER A 20 -5.12 -4.95 -2.67
N PRO A 21 -5.07 -6.04 -3.46
CA PRO A 21 -6.25 -6.83 -3.80
C PRO A 21 -6.73 -7.72 -2.63
N TYR A 22 -5.97 -7.80 -1.53
CA TYR A 22 -6.26 -8.70 -0.40
C TYR A 22 -6.45 -7.97 0.94
N SER A 23 -6.29 -6.64 1.02
CA SER A 23 -6.73 -5.88 2.19
C SER A 23 -7.09 -4.45 1.84
N SER A 24 -8.25 -4.02 2.31
CA SER A 24 -8.85 -2.70 2.15
C SER A 24 -8.01 -1.55 2.69
N SER A 25 -7.17 -1.80 3.70
CA SER A 25 -6.36 -0.76 4.36
C SER A 25 -4.92 -0.69 3.85
N VAL A 26 -4.50 -1.65 3.01
CA VAL A 26 -3.12 -1.77 2.52
C VAL A 26 -3.02 -1.20 1.12
N PHE A 27 -2.03 -0.35 0.90
CA PHE A 27 -1.69 0.13 -0.44
C PHE A 27 -0.18 0.34 -0.58
N VAL A 28 0.26 0.45 -1.82
CA VAL A 28 1.63 0.78 -2.17
C VAL A 28 1.64 2.09 -2.95
N ALA A 29 2.58 2.96 -2.59
CA ALA A 29 2.93 4.15 -3.36
C ALA A 29 4.38 4.04 -3.82
N VAL A 30 4.67 4.50 -5.03
CA VAL A 30 6.04 4.61 -5.54
C VAL A 30 6.34 6.05 -5.87
N THR A 31 7.50 6.54 -5.44
CA THR A 31 8.01 7.86 -5.83
C THR A 31 8.75 7.77 -7.15
N ASP A 32 8.80 8.89 -7.88
CA ASP A 32 9.56 9.04 -9.12
C ASP A 32 11.04 8.66 -8.99
N GLU A 33 11.66 8.90 -7.84
CA GLU A 33 13.05 8.52 -7.55
C GLU A 33 13.25 7.04 -7.18
N GLY A 34 12.19 6.23 -7.24
CA GLY A 34 12.28 4.78 -7.03
C GLY A 34 12.26 4.36 -5.57
N ARG A 35 11.55 5.08 -4.69
CA ARG A 35 11.20 4.59 -3.34
C ARG A 35 9.81 3.96 -3.36
N VAL A 36 9.70 2.72 -2.89
CA VAL A 36 8.45 1.99 -2.72
C VAL A 36 8.03 2.09 -1.26
N HIS A 37 6.88 2.69 -1.01
CA HIS A 37 6.28 2.82 0.30
C HIS A 37 5.12 1.84 0.43
N VAL A 38 5.15 0.99 1.45
CA VAL A 38 4.03 0.09 1.78
C VAL A 38 3.32 0.65 3.00
N TYR A 39 2.03 0.92 2.88
CA TYR A 39 1.19 1.42 3.96
C TYR A 39 0.15 0.39 4.35
N ASP A 40 -0.23 0.44 5.63
CA ASP A 40 -1.47 -0.14 6.14
C ASP A 40 -2.11 0.91 7.03
N LEU A 41 -3.16 1.56 6.53
CA LEU A 41 -3.82 2.66 7.24
C LEU A 41 -4.43 2.20 8.56
N PHE A 42 -4.86 0.94 8.65
CA PHE A 42 -5.47 0.38 9.84
C PHE A 42 -4.44 0.12 10.94
N LEU A 43 -3.24 -0.37 10.57
CA LEU A 43 -2.15 -0.61 11.52
C LEU A 43 -1.37 0.67 11.87
N ARG A 44 -1.08 1.51 10.89
CA ARG A 44 -0.31 2.76 11.03
C ARG A 44 -0.78 3.81 10.02
N LYS A 45 -1.69 4.69 10.45
CA LYS A 45 -2.31 5.71 9.59
C LYS A 45 -1.35 6.59 8.79
N CYS A 46 -0.33 7.14 9.45
CA CYS A 46 0.50 8.21 8.87
C CYS A 46 1.96 7.80 8.64
N ARG A 47 2.29 6.51 8.79
CA ARG A 47 3.67 6.02 8.64
C ARG A 47 3.70 4.74 7.82
N PRO A 48 4.63 4.63 6.86
CA PRO A 48 4.78 3.40 6.10
C PRO A 48 5.19 2.24 7.01
N LEU A 49 4.70 1.05 6.69
CA LEU A 49 5.19 -0.20 7.29
C LEU A 49 6.59 -0.54 6.79
N CYS A 50 6.89 -0.17 5.54
CA CYS A 50 8.17 -0.40 4.89
C CYS A 50 8.43 0.69 3.85
N VAL A 51 9.68 1.13 3.74
CA VAL A 51 10.18 1.92 2.60
C VAL A 51 11.34 1.16 1.99
N GLN A 52 11.21 0.78 0.72
CA GLN A 52 12.22 0.05 -0.02
C GLN A 52 12.73 0.92 -1.16
N SER A 53 14.04 1.17 -1.20
CA SER A 53 14.66 1.86 -2.33
C SER A 53 15.01 0.86 -3.45
N LEU A 54 14.70 1.23 -4.69
CA LEU A 54 14.96 0.42 -5.90
C LEU A 54 16.29 0.74 -6.56
N VAL A 55 17.14 1.59 -5.96
CA VAL A 55 18.46 1.92 -6.54
C VAL A 55 19.34 0.67 -6.55
N GLN A 56 19.49 0.08 -7.72
CA GLN A 56 20.54 -0.89 -8.01
C GLN A 56 21.40 -0.34 -9.14
N ARG A 57 22.64 0.07 -8.82
CA ARG A 57 23.70 0.59 -9.72
C ARG A 57 23.35 1.79 -10.62
N ARG A 58 22.08 2.05 -10.93
CA ARG A 58 21.53 3.22 -11.65
C ARG A 58 20.22 3.65 -10.99
N ARG A 59 19.94 4.96 -11.02
CA ARG A 59 18.67 5.53 -10.56
C ARG A 59 17.52 4.97 -11.41
N VAL A 60 16.52 4.39 -10.74
CA VAL A 60 15.30 3.91 -11.39
C VAL A 60 14.27 5.03 -11.27
N ALA A 61 13.93 5.67 -12.38
CA ALA A 61 12.83 6.61 -12.44
C ALA A 61 11.53 5.82 -12.56
N ALA A 62 10.81 5.64 -11.45
CA ALA A 62 9.57 4.87 -11.45
C ALA A 62 8.43 5.69 -12.05
N THR A 63 7.52 5.02 -12.76
CA THR A 63 6.41 5.65 -13.48
C THR A 63 5.06 5.01 -13.17
N CYS A 64 5.04 3.76 -12.71
CA CYS A 64 3.81 3.08 -12.32
C CYS A 64 4.07 1.92 -11.36
N VAL A 65 3.01 1.46 -10.70
CA VAL A 65 3.03 0.29 -9.82
C VAL A 65 1.72 -0.48 -9.92
N ALA A 66 1.78 -1.81 -9.85
CA ALA A 66 0.60 -2.67 -9.84
C ALA A 66 0.81 -3.85 -8.88
N PHE A 67 -0.26 -4.23 -8.18
CA PHE A 67 -0.30 -5.52 -7.49
C PHE A 67 -0.59 -6.67 -8.46
N ASN A 68 0.02 -7.82 -8.20
CA ASN A 68 -0.47 -9.07 -8.75
C ASN A 68 -1.76 -9.47 -7.98
N PRO A 69 -2.87 -9.83 -8.66
CA PRO A 69 -4.14 -10.16 -8.01
C PRO A 69 -4.12 -11.50 -7.26
N PHE A 70 -3.21 -12.40 -7.58
CA PHE A 70 -3.16 -13.77 -7.05
C PHE A 70 -1.97 -14.02 -6.12
N HIS A 71 -0.89 -13.27 -6.30
CA HIS A 71 0.37 -13.48 -5.59
C HIS A 71 0.83 -12.21 -4.87
N PRO A 72 1.59 -12.35 -3.77
CA PRO A 72 2.12 -11.25 -2.97
C PRO A 72 3.28 -10.51 -3.65
N ILE A 73 3.10 -10.12 -4.90
CA ILE A 73 4.09 -9.52 -5.77
C ILE A 73 3.56 -8.16 -6.22
N ILE A 74 4.44 -7.18 -6.27
CA ILE A 74 4.18 -5.91 -6.94
C ILE A 74 5.13 -5.79 -8.13
N LEU A 75 4.62 -5.17 -9.19
CA LEU A 75 5.38 -4.76 -10.37
C LEU A 75 5.56 -3.25 -10.30
N VAL A 76 6.79 -2.78 -10.46
CA VAL A 76 7.11 -1.37 -10.61
C VAL A 76 7.65 -1.16 -12.01
N GLY A 77 6.98 -0.31 -12.77
CA GLY A 77 7.47 0.16 -14.06
C GLY A 77 8.28 1.43 -13.90
N GLY A 78 9.33 1.56 -14.71
CA GLY A 78 10.13 2.76 -14.79
C GLY A 78 10.47 3.14 -16.22
N GLU A 79 11.26 4.19 -16.37
CA GLU A 79 11.67 4.70 -17.67
C GLU A 79 12.47 3.68 -18.50
N LYS A 80 12.47 3.88 -19.82
CA LYS A 80 13.22 3.06 -20.80
C LYS A 80 12.82 1.57 -20.77
N GLY A 81 11.58 1.27 -20.39
CA GLY A 81 11.04 -0.09 -20.38
C GLY A 81 11.54 -0.97 -19.23
N HIS A 82 12.11 -0.39 -18.16
CA HIS A 82 12.53 -1.17 -17.00
C HIS A 82 11.31 -1.63 -16.19
N LEU A 83 11.28 -2.92 -15.86
CA LEU A 83 10.29 -3.55 -14.98
C LEU A 83 11.00 -4.23 -13.81
N ILE A 84 10.50 -4.00 -12.60
CA ILE A 84 11.01 -4.62 -11.38
C ILE A 84 9.86 -5.35 -10.70
N ALA A 85 10.04 -6.65 -10.43
CA ALA A 85 9.12 -7.44 -9.64
C ALA A 85 9.65 -7.59 -8.21
N LEU A 86 8.84 -7.25 -7.21
CA LEU A 86 9.20 -7.36 -5.80
C LEU A 86 8.20 -8.26 -5.07
N LYS A 87 8.73 -9.17 -4.26
CA LYS A 87 7.92 -9.99 -3.35
C LYS A 87 7.74 -9.28 -2.02
N LEU A 88 6.51 -9.17 -1.57
CA LEU A 88 6.20 -8.59 -0.27
C LEU A 88 6.61 -9.53 0.87
N SER A 89 7.29 -8.97 1.86
CA SER A 89 7.68 -9.72 3.05
C SER A 89 6.45 -10.32 3.75
N PRO A 90 6.56 -11.48 4.41
CA PRO A 90 5.43 -12.07 5.13
C PRO A 90 4.81 -11.11 6.16
N ASN A 91 5.62 -10.23 6.76
CA ASN A 91 5.16 -9.24 7.74
C ASN A 91 4.20 -8.19 7.15
N LEU A 92 4.28 -7.92 5.84
CA LEU A 92 3.40 -6.99 5.13
C LEU A 92 2.10 -7.64 4.65
N ARG A 93 1.89 -8.92 4.97
CA ARG A 93 0.78 -9.74 4.47
C ARG A 93 0.10 -10.55 5.56
N LYS A 94 0.44 -10.31 6.82
CA LYS A 94 -0.21 -11.01 7.92
C LYS A 94 -1.67 -10.54 7.98
N PRO A 95 -2.64 -11.45 7.87
CA PRO A 95 -4.02 -11.08 8.11
C PRO A 95 -4.14 -10.50 9.52
N HIS A 96 -5.07 -9.57 9.70
CA HIS A 96 -5.36 -9.05 11.02
C HIS A 96 -5.74 -10.21 11.95
N LYS A 97 -5.49 -10.07 13.25
CA LYS A 97 -5.76 -11.15 14.22
C LYS A 97 -7.20 -11.66 14.14
N ASP A 98 -8.15 -10.77 13.85
CA ASP A 98 -9.58 -11.07 13.78
C ASP A 98 -9.95 -11.88 12.51
N ALA A 99 -9.09 -11.88 11.49
CA ALA A 99 -9.29 -12.64 10.26
C ALA A 99 -8.82 -14.11 10.37
N LYS A 100 -8.23 -14.52 11.50
CA LYS A 100 -7.80 -15.91 11.70
C LYS A 100 -9.01 -16.81 11.92
N GLY A 101 -9.21 -17.76 11.00
CA GLY A 101 -10.32 -18.72 11.07
C GLY A 101 -11.66 -18.15 10.61
N ALA A 102 -11.68 -16.92 10.07
CA ALA A 102 -12.87 -16.30 9.52
C ALA A 102 -13.25 -16.93 8.17
N ASP A 103 -14.55 -17.06 7.92
CA ASP A 103 -15.08 -17.41 6.60
C ASP A 103 -15.06 -16.21 5.63
N ALA A 104 -15.48 -16.41 4.39
CA ALA A 104 -15.44 -15.37 3.36
C ALA A 104 -16.30 -14.14 3.69
N GLN A 105 -17.47 -14.34 4.32
CA GLN A 105 -18.36 -13.25 4.69
C GLN A 105 -17.76 -12.44 5.84
N GLN A 106 -17.26 -13.13 6.86
CA GLN A 106 -16.58 -12.51 8.00
C GLN A 106 -15.34 -11.73 7.56
N LEU A 107 -14.56 -12.26 6.61
CA LEU A 107 -13.42 -11.54 6.03
C LEU A 107 -13.85 -10.24 5.35
N GLN A 108 -14.94 -10.27 4.58
CA GLN A 108 -15.49 -9.07 3.96
C GLN A 108 -15.94 -8.03 4.99
N GLU A 109 -16.65 -8.47 6.04
CA GLU A 109 -17.09 -7.62 7.14
C GLU A 109 -15.91 -6.99 7.90
N ILE A 110 -14.83 -7.75 8.11
CA ILE A 110 -13.60 -7.24 8.73
C ILE A 110 -12.98 -6.13 7.88
N GLU A 111 -12.87 -6.31 6.56
CA GLU A 111 -12.31 -5.30 5.66
C GLU A 111 -13.20 -4.03 5.60
N LEU A 112 -14.52 -4.17 5.62
CA LEU A 112 -15.43 -3.03 5.74
C LEU A 112 -15.23 -2.27 7.05
N CYS A 113 -15.17 -3.00 8.18
CA CYS A 113 -15.00 -2.42 9.51
C CYS A 113 -13.67 -1.65 9.63
N LYS A 114 -12.59 -2.13 8.99
CA LYS A 114 -11.32 -1.39 8.93
C LYS A 114 -11.51 0.00 8.33
N MET A 115 -12.22 0.09 7.20
CA MET A 115 -12.44 1.34 6.49
C MET A 115 -13.38 2.28 7.23
N GLU A 116 -14.46 1.76 7.81
CA GLU A 116 -15.38 2.56 8.64
C GLU A 116 -14.67 3.21 9.83
N ARG A 117 -13.77 2.46 10.50
CA ARG A 117 -12.96 2.99 11.60
C ARG A 117 -12.01 4.11 11.14
N LEU A 118 -11.43 3.98 9.94
CA LEU A 118 -10.58 5.03 9.36
C LEU A 118 -11.39 6.30 9.10
N ILE A 119 -12.56 6.17 8.48
CA ILE A 119 -13.46 7.30 8.19
C ILE A 119 -13.91 7.99 9.50
N ALA A 120 -14.35 7.21 10.49
CA ALA A 120 -14.85 7.74 11.76
C ALA A 120 -13.80 8.51 12.57
N THR A 121 -12.52 8.22 12.37
CA THR A 121 -11.43 8.87 13.11
C THR A 121 -10.84 10.08 12.39
N ALA A 122 -11.06 10.23 11.09
CA ALA A 122 -10.66 11.43 10.35
C ALA A 122 -11.54 12.65 10.69
N ASN A 123 -12.79 12.43 11.11
CA ASN A 123 -13.75 13.48 11.46
C ASN A 123 -13.55 14.09 12.85
N LYS A 124 -12.49 13.73 13.58
CA LYS A 124 -12.19 14.20 14.95
C LYS A 124 -10.98 15.14 15.03
N GLY A 125 -10.48 15.61 13.88
CA GLY A 125 -9.36 16.55 13.77
C GLY A 125 -9.82 17.99 13.62
#